data_AF-A0A6I4QKD5-F1
#
_entry.id   AF-A0A6I4QKD5-F1
#
_cell.length_a   1.000
_cell.length_b   1.000
_cell.length_c   1.000
_cell.angle_alpha   90.00
_cell.angle_beta   90.00
_cell.angle_gamma   90.00
#
_symmetry.space_group_name_H-M   'P 1'
#
loop_
_entity.id
_entity.type
_entity.pdbx_description
1 polymer ?
#
loop_
_entity_poly.entity_id
_entity_poly.type
_entity_poly.pdbx_seq_one_letter_code
_entity_poly.pdbx_strand_id
1 'polypeptide(L)'
;MKNLTIKKVALGLFLAGYAASSAFAVAPVQTVNTIEGTKPVLNSRGANPIANTVTVDIFHANGTPYTAGDSIYVGDKVRVTYRLTDADGDSDNAAAAKVKDSFKVFTKASSGSTWSPVTVQATASYDTADTELGTIEFELTSDFIGKSKIGFVIQPRTEFGAPSEGDWVAIGDIFGGGTPGVGGNGSNPGNSGGPGGGGNSSGGNTGGGNTGNGTNPGPIVSQTSQLGIFLIDNTGVIQNNESYTKSGTTLVPKYGERYAAIVWEDTNSDKVLDAGENELAGFSFEWHVVGNGIAENGNITAETGTLNSDGNRSNGNTDDTIFLGSKNLARTKHNGMYSFTTHKAGIQGYQLQVKM
;
A
#
# COMPACT_ATOMS: atom_id res chain seq x y z
N MET A 1 100.25 12.99 42.14
CA MET A 1 99.00 13.36 41.42
C MET A 1 98.58 12.16 40.58
N LYS A 2 97.53 11.44 40.99
CA LYS A 2 97.09 10.19 40.34
C LYS A 2 96.13 10.51 39.18
N ASN A 3 96.36 9.87 38.03
CA ASN A 3 95.64 10.01 36.77
C ASN A 3 94.11 9.93 36.94
N LEU A 4 93.42 11.07 36.82
CA LEU A 4 91.95 11.19 36.83
C LEU A 4 91.33 11.10 35.42
N THR A 5 92.13 10.89 34.39
CA THR A 5 91.70 10.95 32.99
C THR A 5 90.88 9.74 32.56
N ILE A 6 91.15 8.55 33.11
CA ILE A 6 90.44 7.30 32.77
C ILE A 6 88.98 7.30 33.29
N LYS A 7 88.71 7.94 34.44
CA LYS A 7 87.35 7.98 35.02
C LYS A 7 86.37 8.87 34.25
N LYS A 8 86.85 9.91 33.56
CA LYS A 8 85.99 10.81 32.76
C LYS A 8 85.59 10.20 31.42
N VAL A 9 86.48 9.43 30.79
CA VAL A 9 86.19 8.73 29.53
C VAL A 9 85.22 7.57 29.73
N ALA A 10 85.39 6.80 30.83
CA ALA A 10 84.48 5.70 31.16
C ALA A 10 83.06 6.18 31.49
N LEU A 11 82.91 7.32 32.19
CA LEU A 11 81.60 7.88 32.51
C LEU A 11 80.89 8.47 31.27
N GLY A 12 81.65 9.09 30.36
CA GLY A 12 81.12 9.57 29.08
C GLY A 12 80.65 8.45 28.16
N LEU A 13 81.35 7.32 28.13
CA LEU A 13 80.97 6.15 27.34
C LEU A 13 79.78 5.39 27.95
N PHE A 14 79.66 5.37 29.28
CA PHE A 14 78.51 4.79 29.99
C PHE A 14 77.24 5.64 29.82
N LEU A 15 77.36 6.98 29.82
CA LEU A 15 76.22 7.89 29.57
C LEU A 15 75.78 7.90 28.10
N ALA A 16 76.72 7.75 27.15
CA ALA A 16 76.40 7.62 25.72
C ALA A 16 75.75 6.26 25.39
N GLY A 17 76.06 5.19 26.13
CA GLY A 17 75.43 3.88 25.98
C GLY A 17 73.96 3.83 26.43
N TYR A 18 73.56 4.67 27.40
CA TYR A 18 72.16 4.80 27.84
C TYR A 18 71.32 5.77 26.99
N ALA A 19 71.95 6.62 26.17
CA ALA A 19 71.25 7.52 25.24
C ALA A 19 71.04 6.89 23.84
N ALA A 20 71.65 5.73 23.58
CA ALA A 20 71.39 4.91 22.39
C ALA A 20 70.34 3.84 22.68
N SER A 21 69.22 4.22 23.31
CA SER A 21 68.00 3.46 23.05
C SER A 21 67.64 3.74 21.60
N SER A 22 67.83 2.76 20.73
CA SER A 22 67.20 2.76 19.41
C SER A 22 65.71 2.87 19.66
N ALA A 23 65.17 4.08 19.64
CA ALA A 23 63.74 4.26 19.44
C ALA A 23 63.49 3.68 18.05
N PHE A 24 63.08 2.41 17.99
CA PHE A 24 62.53 1.84 16.78
C PHE A 24 61.23 2.59 16.52
N ALA A 25 61.33 3.74 15.85
CA ALA A 25 60.22 4.36 15.19
C ALA A 25 59.91 3.48 13.97
N VAL A 26 59.25 2.35 14.23
CA VAL A 26 58.63 1.57 13.16
C VAL A 26 57.60 2.51 12.53
N ALA A 27 57.71 2.73 11.22
CA ALA A 27 56.73 3.53 10.51
C ALA A 27 55.34 2.98 10.82
N PRO A 28 54.33 3.83 11.08
CA PRO A 28 52.98 3.35 11.32
C PRO A 28 52.55 2.51 10.12
N VAL A 29 52.25 1.24 10.37
CA VAL A 29 51.72 0.32 9.37
C VAL A 29 50.20 0.39 9.46
N GLN A 30 49.53 0.45 8.32
CA GLN A 30 48.07 0.49 8.22
C GLN A 30 47.57 -0.71 7.42
N THR A 31 46.32 -1.08 7.65
CA THR A 31 45.63 -2.07 6.81
C THR A 31 45.40 -1.49 5.41
N VAL A 32 45.35 -2.37 4.39
CA VAL A 32 45.02 -1.97 3.01
C VAL A 32 43.53 -1.66 2.85
N ASN A 33 42.69 -2.33 3.65
CA ASN A 33 41.24 -2.16 3.64
C ASN A 33 40.78 -1.36 4.85
N THR A 34 39.63 -0.70 4.70
CA THR A 34 38.89 -0.03 5.77
C THR A 34 38.26 -1.04 6.72
N ILE A 35 38.03 -0.63 7.96
CA ILE A 35 37.21 -1.40 8.91
C ILE A 35 35.77 -1.28 8.45
N GLU A 36 35.09 -2.41 8.26
CA GLU A 36 33.66 -2.46 7.99
C GLU A 36 32.89 -2.65 9.30
N GLY A 37 31.78 -1.93 9.40
CA GLY A 37 30.82 -2.02 10.48
C GLY A 37 29.68 -2.98 10.15
N THR A 38 28.61 -2.88 10.93
CA THR A 38 27.40 -3.66 10.79
C THR A 38 26.41 -2.97 9.86
N LYS A 39 25.76 -3.73 8.97
CA LYS A 39 24.69 -3.18 8.13
C LYS A 39 23.56 -2.61 9.00
N PRO A 40 23.05 -1.41 8.70
CA PRO A 40 21.90 -0.89 9.41
C PRO A 40 20.63 -1.68 9.06
N VAL A 41 19.75 -1.82 10.04
CA VAL A 41 18.51 -2.62 9.94
C VAL A 41 17.32 -1.80 10.41
N LEU A 42 16.20 -1.86 9.68
CA LEU A 42 14.92 -1.36 10.16
C LEU A 42 14.24 -2.45 10.98
N ASN A 43 13.83 -2.13 12.19
CA ASN A 43 13.06 -3.02 13.04
C ASN A 43 11.66 -2.46 13.30
N SER A 44 10.69 -3.36 13.48
CA SER A 44 9.34 -2.97 13.87
C SER A 44 9.32 -2.28 15.22
N ARG A 45 8.32 -1.44 15.47
CA ARG A 45 8.07 -0.88 16.80
C ARG A 45 7.50 -1.96 17.74
N GLY A 46 7.94 -1.98 18.99
CA GLY A 46 7.35 -2.80 20.05
C GLY A 46 8.37 -3.40 21.02
N ALA A 47 7.88 -4.16 22.01
CA ALA A 47 8.73 -4.81 23.01
C ALA A 47 9.58 -5.97 22.44
N ASN A 48 9.14 -6.56 21.32
CA ASN A 48 9.86 -7.60 20.59
C ASN A 48 10.04 -7.13 19.13
N PRO A 49 11.00 -6.24 18.87
CA PRO A 49 11.22 -5.70 17.53
C PRO A 49 11.62 -6.82 16.56
N ILE A 50 11.01 -6.81 15.36
CA ILE A 50 11.29 -7.76 14.29
C ILE A 50 12.19 -7.07 13.27
N ALA A 51 13.34 -7.67 12.98
CA ALA A 51 14.28 -7.17 11.98
C ALA A 51 13.69 -7.16 10.57
N ASN A 52 14.19 -6.25 9.73
CA ASN A 52 13.73 -6.01 8.36
C ASN A 52 12.21 -5.80 8.26
N THR A 53 11.65 -5.14 9.26
CA THR A 53 10.21 -4.89 9.37
C THR A 53 9.96 -3.47 9.85
N VAL A 54 8.77 -2.96 9.54
CA VAL A 54 8.26 -1.67 10.01
C VAL A 54 6.85 -1.86 10.55
N THR A 55 6.39 -0.91 11.36
CA THR A 55 5.01 -0.84 11.83
C THR A 55 4.25 0.16 10.98
N VAL A 56 3.10 -0.23 10.44
CA VAL A 56 2.24 0.64 9.64
C VAL A 56 0.93 0.88 10.37
N ASP A 57 0.61 2.14 10.60
CA ASP A 57 -0.64 2.60 11.19
C ASP A 57 -1.36 3.54 10.21
N ILE A 58 -2.69 3.50 10.23
CA ILE A 58 -3.53 4.36 9.39
C ILE A 58 -4.41 5.20 10.30
N PHE A 59 -4.55 6.48 9.99
CA PHE A 59 -5.38 7.42 10.73
C PHE A 59 -6.36 8.08 9.78
N HIS A 60 -7.60 8.22 10.19
CA HIS A 60 -8.56 9.04 9.48
C HIS A 60 -8.15 10.51 9.50
N ALA A 61 -8.66 11.31 8.57
CA ALA A 61 -8.39 12.75 8.48
C ALA A 61 -8.64 13.52 9.80
N ASN A 62 -9.56 13.03 10.63
CA ASN A 62 -9.88 13.58 11.96
C ASN A 62 -8.89 13.14 13.08
N GLY A 63 -7.89 12.33 12.75
CA GLY A 63 -6.86 11.81 13.67
C GLY A 63 -7.22 10.52 14.41
N THR A 64 -8.41 9.94 14.21
CA THR A 64 -8.76 8.65 14.84
C THR A 64 -8.07 7.49 14.13
N PRO A 65 -7.59 6.46 14.84
CA PRO A 65 -6.97 5.30 14.21
C PRO A 65 -8.00 4.53 13.37
N TYR A 66 -7.54 3.99 12.25
CA TYR A 66 -8.31 3.04 11.44
C TYR A 66 -8.60 1.76 12.23
N THR A 67 -9.80 1.22 12.05
CA THR A 67 -10.21 -0.08 12.58
C THR A 67 -10.71 -0.98 11.44
N ALA A 68 -10.56 -2.30 11.61
CA ALA A 68 -10.97 -3.25 10.58
C ALA A 68 -12.47 -3.11 10.27
N GLY A 69 -12.78 -2.83 9.00
CA GLY A 69 -14.14 -2.59 8.51
C GLY A 69 -14.45 -1.12 8.23
N ASP A 70 -13.59 -0.19 8.65
CA ASP A 70 -13.72 1.22 8.26
C ASP A 70 -13.49 1.38 6.76
N SER A 71 -14.14 2.38 6.17
CA SER A 71 -13.82 2.84 4.81
C SER A 71 -12.62 3.78 4.84
N ILE A 72 -11.81 3.77 3.77
CA ILE A 72 -10.68 4.68 3.62
C ILE A 72 -11.03 5.77 2.63
N TYR A 73 -10.74 7.01 3.02
CA TYR A 73 -11.02 8.18 2.24
C TYR A 73 -9.76 8.94 1.86
N VAL A 74 -9.84 9.71 0.76
CA VAL A 74 -8.90 10.79 0.49
C VAL A 74 -8.85 11.74 1.70
N GLY A 75 -7.64 12.07 2.14
CA GLY A 75 -7.34 12.84 3.35
C GLY A 75 -6.94 12.00 4.56
N ASP A 76 -7.16 10.68 4.53
CA ASP A 76 -6.63 9.78 5.54
C ASP A 76 -5.10 9.69 5.43
N LYS A 77 -4.43 9.31 6.53
CA LYS A 77 -2.96 9.35 6.66
C LYS A 77 -2.39 7.98 6.95
N VAL A 78 -1.25 7.70 6.32
CA VAL A 78 -0.45 6.49 6.57
C VAL A 78 0.80 6.88 7.33
N ARG A 79 1.04 6.21 8.46
CA ARG A 79 2.21 6.39 9.30
C ARG A 79 3.03 5.11 9.33
N VAL A 80 4.28 5.20 8.90
CA VAL A 80 5.26 4.13 8.95
C VAL A 80 6.24 4.42 10.08
N THR A 81 6.29 3.54 11.09
CA THR A 81 7.19 3.66 12.24
C THR A 81 8.23 2.55 12.21
N TYR A 82 9.48 2.88 12.48
CA TYR A 82 10.59 1.94 12.46
C TYR A 82 11.63 2.31 13.53
N ARG A 83 12.40 1.33 13.97
CA ARG A 83 13.64 1.56 14.71
C ARG A 83 14.83 1.30 13.80
N LEU A 84 15.64 2.31 13.54
CA LEU A 84 16.89 2.17 12.79
C LEU A 84 17.99 1.76 13.77
N THR A 85 18.53 0.55 13.60
CA THR A 85 19.63 0.05 14.43
C THR A 85 20.85 -0.25 13.57
N ASP A 86 22.00 0.28 13.96
CA ASP A 86 23.31 -0.30 13.68
C ASP A 86 23.90 -0.84 14.98
N ALA A 87 24.89 -1.73 14.90
CA ALA A 87 25.56 -2.27 16.09
C ALA A 87 26.85 -1.50 16.44
N ASP A 88 27.14 -0.43 15.69
CA ASP A 88 28.43 0.25 15.72
C ASP A 88 28.42 1.44 16.69
N GLY A 89 27.23 1.91 17.09
CA GLY A 89 27.03 2.82 18.22
C GLY A 89 27.35 4.28 17.89
N ASP A 90 27.42 4.63 16.61
CA ASP A 90 27.43 6.00 16.13
C ASP A 90 26.04 6.65 16.22
N SER A 91 26.02 7.98 16.22
CA SER A 91 24.80 8.77 16.36
C SER A 91 24.38 9.34 15.00
N ASP A 92 23.18 8.99 14.56
CA ASP A 92 22.66 9.33 13.24
C ASP A 92 21.58 10.42 13.26
N ASN A 93 21.95 11.63 13.68
CA ASN A 93 20.99 12.72 13.93
C ASN A 93 20.18 13.17 12.69
N ALA A 94 20.68 12.93 11.47
CA ALA A 94 20.00 13.30 10.21
C ALA A 94 19.37 12.10 9.46
N ALA A 95 19.42 10.88 10.00
CA ALA A 95 19.03 9.68 9.25
C ALA A 95 17.55 9.61 8.84
N ALA A 96 16.64 10.36 9.47
CA ALA A 96 15.21 10.32 9.14
C ALA A 96 14.99 10.80 7.71
N ALA A 97 15.73 11.84 7.29
CA ALA A 97 15.70 12.30 5.91
C ALA A 97 16.28 11.26 4.96
N LYS A 98 17.41 10.62 5.31
CA LYS A 98 18.06 9.61 4.48
C LYS A 98 17.17 8.37 4.24
N VAL A 99 16.53 7.86 5.29
CA VAL A 99 15.58 6.74 5.17
C VAL A 99 14.39 7.15 4.31
N LYS A 100 13.83 8.34 4.52
CA LYS A 100 12.74 8.89 3.68
C LYS A 100 13.15 9.01 2.21
N ASP A 101 14.38 9.38 1.88
CA ASP A 101 14.85 9.49 0.49
C ASP A 101 14.83 8.15 -0.26
N SER A 102 14.81 7.02 0.45
CA SER A 102 14.61 5.69 -0.13
C SER A 102 13.14 5.28 -0.27
N PHE A 103 12.23 5.99 0.40
CA PHE A 103 10.82 5.63 0.51
C PHE A 103 10.08 5.86 -0.82
N LYS A 104 9.47 4.80 -1.36
CA LYS A 104 8.66 4.88 -2.59
C LYS A 104 7.35 4.15 -2.41
N VAL A 105 6.25 4.82 -2.74
CA VAL A 105 4.88 4.29 -2.62
C VAL A 105 4.38 3.82 -3.99
N PHE A 106 3.62 2.73 -3.96
CA PHE A 106 2.99 2.11 -5.11
C PHE A 106 1.53 1.83 -4.79
N THR A 107 0.69 1.86 -5.82
CA THR A 107 -0.72 1.50 -5.71
C THR A 107 -1.11 0.46 -6.75
N LYS A 108 -2.19 -0.25 -6.46
CA LYS A 108 -2.82 -1.19 -7.39
C LYS A 108 -4.33 -0.94 -7.37
N ALA A 109 -4.91 -0.80 -8.56
CA ALA A 109 -6.35 -0.60 -8.73
C ALA A 109 -7.13 -1.88 -8.37
N SER A 110 -8.39 -1.75 -7.98
CA SER A 110 -9.27 -2.92 -7.76
C SER A 110 -9.44 -3.72 -9.06
N SER A 111 -9.55 -3.02 -10.19
CA SER A 111 -9.68 -3.62 -11.52
C SER A 111 -8.38 -4.14 -12.13
N GLY A 112 -7.23 -3.87 -11.49
CA GLY A 112 -5.91 -4.04 -12.10
C GLY A 112 -5.06 -5.10 -11.42
N SER A 113 -4.18 -5.74 -12.20
CA SER A 113 -3.17 -6.69 -11.65
C SER A 113 -1.80 -6.07 -11.41
N THR A 114 -1.56 -4.84 -11.89
CA THR A 114 -0.22 -4.22 -11.95
C THR A 114 -0.07 -3.11 -10.90
N TRP A 115 1.11 -3.05 -10.30
CA TRP A 115 1.53 -1.96 -9.43
C TRP A 115 1.93 -0.73 -10.24
N SER A 116 1.56 0.46 -9.77
CA SER A 116 1.95 1.74 -10.36
C SER A 116 2.59 2.62 -9.29
N PRO A 117 3.71 3.31 -9.57
CA PRO A 117 4.31 4.24 -8.61
C PRO A 117 3.39 5.45 -8.40
N VAL A 118 3.35 5.95 -7.17
CA VAL A 118 2.65 7.21 -6.82
C VAL A 118 3.63 8.12 -6.07
N THR A 119 3.63 9.40 -6.43
CA THR A 119 4.44 10.40 -5.72
C THR A 119 3.65 10.91 -4.53
N VAL A 120 4.22 10.81 -3.34
CA VAL A 120 3.60 11.27 -2.10
C VAL A 120 4.41 12.39 -1.46
N GLN A 121 3.73 13.33 -0.80
CA GLN A 121 4.38 14.34 0.04
C GLN A 121 4.60 13.75 1.43
N ALA A 122 5.72 13.05 1.60
CA ALA A 122 6.07 12.42 2.86
C ALA A 122 6.88 13.34 3.78
N THR A 123 6.54 13.32 5.07
CA THR A 123 7.32 13.93 6.16
C THR A 123 8.03 12.85 6.96
N ALA A 124 9.17 13.17 7.57
CA ALA A 124 9.90 12.22 8.41
C ALA A 124 10.44 12.91 9.67
N SER A 125 10.48 12.17 10.77
CA SER A 125 10.95 12.63 12.08
C SER A 125 11.51 11.48 12.90
N TYR A 126 12.41 11.78 13.85
CA TYR A 126 12.80 10.88 14.93
C TYR A 126 12.18 11.31 16.26
N ASP A 127 11.95 10.35 17.13
CA ASP A 127 11.57 10.63 18.52
C ASP A 127 12.73 11.31 19.26
N THR A 128 12.41 12.34 20.06
CA THR A 128 13.41 13.13 20.79
C THR A 128 14.01 12.39 21.98
N ALA A 129 13.30 11.41 22.54
CA ALA A 129 13.75 10.57 23.64
C ALA A 129 14.40 9.27 23.13
N ASP A 130 14.14 8.89 21.89
CA ASP A 130 14.63 7.68 21.25
C ASP A 130 15.05 7.96 19.80
N THR A 131 16.30 8.34 19.62
CA THR A 131 16.85 8.80 18.33
C THR A 131 16.91 7.72 17.25
N GLU A 132 16.67 6.46 17.61
CA GLU A 132 16.55 5.35 16.65
C GLU A 132 15.11 5.18 16.14
N LEU A 133 14.11 5.70 16.86
CA LEU A 133 12.70 5.54 16.54
C LEU A 133 12.23 6.58 15.52
N GLY A 134 12.25 6.18 14.25
CA GLY A 134 11.88 7.01 13.11
C GLY A 134 10.44 6.82 12.68
N THR A 135 9.87 7.89 12.12
CA THR A 135 8.51 7.90 11.57
C THR A 135 8.51 8.56 10.20
N ILE A 136 7.76 8.00 9.25
CA ILE A 136 7.42 8.61 7.95
C ILE A 136 5.89 8.69 7.85
N GLU A 137 5.36 9.85 7.50
CA GLU A 137 3.91 10.07 7.35
C GLU A 137 3.58 10.71 6.00
N PHE A 138 2.52 10.23 5.34
CA PHE A 138 1.96 10.83 4.13
C PHE A 138 0.42 10.73 4.12
N GLU A 139 -0.20 11.63 3.37
CA GLU A 139 -1.65 11.69 3.18
C GLU A 139 -2.08 11.00 1.89
N LEU A 140 -3.24 10.32 1.91
CA LEU A 140 -3.89 9.74 0.74
C LEU A 140 -4.57 10.85 -0.07
N THR A 141 -3.98 11.21 -1.21
CA THR A 141 -4.51 12.22 -2.13
C THR A 141 -5.50 11.62 -3.14
N SER A 142 -6.05 12.43 -4.04
CA SER A 142 -6.92 11.98 -5.13
C SER A 142 -6.30 10.91 -6.03
N ASP A 143 -4.97 10.81 -6.09
CA ASP A 143 -4.27 9.78 -6.88
C ASP A 143 -4.52 8.35 -6.37
N PHE A 144 -5.04 8.22 -5.14
CA PHE A 144 -5.39 6.96 -4.51
C PHE A 144 -6.83 6.51 -4.81
N ILE A 145 -7.67 7.35 -5.42
CA ILE A 145 -9.06 6.96 -5.75
C ILE A 145 -9.06 5.71 -6.67
N GLY A 146 -9.93 4.75 -6.34
CA GLY A 146 -10.05 3.48 -7.06
C GLY A 146 -8.92 2.49 -6.79
N LYS A 147 -7.95 2.80 -5.92
CA LYS A 147 -6.89 1.88 -5.52
C LYS A 147 -7.35 1.01 -4.36
N SER A 148 -7.12 -0.29 -4.47
CA SER A 148 -7.46 -1.28 -3.42
C SER A 148 -6.25 -1.78 -2.66
N LYS A 149 -5.03 -1.55 -3.18
CA LYS A 149 -3.80 -1.84 -2.44
C LYS A 149 -2.85 -0.65 -2.49
N ILE A 150 -2.22 -0.39 -1.36
CA ILE A 150 -1.10 0.53 -1.23
C ILE A 150 0.07 -0.29 -0.70
N GLY A 151 1.21 -0.18 -1.36
CA GLY A 151 2.46 -0.80 -0.94
C GLY A 151 3.59 0.22 -1.00
N PHE A 152 4.72 -0.11 -0.39
CA PHE A 152 5.90 0.74 -0.46
C PHE A 152 7.18 -0.07 -0.33
N VAL A 153 8.30 0.54 -0.72
CA VAL A 153 9.64 0.06 -0.41
C VAL A 153 10.40 1.12 0.37
N ILE A 154 11.29 0.68 1.25
CA ILE A 154 12.11 1.53 2.12
C ILE A 154 13.43 0.82 2.41
N GLN A 155 14.51 1.58 2.56
CA GLN A 155 15.85 1.08 2.87
C GLN A 155 16.38 1.77 4.14
N PRO A 156 16.94 1.03 5.11
CA PRO A 156 17.70 1.63 6.20
C PRO A 156 18.92 2.35 5.64
N ARG A 157 19.12 3.59 6.09
CA ARG A 157 20.25 4.44 5.69
C ARG A 157 20.72 5.25 6.88
N THR A 158 22.02 5.22 7.11
CA THR A 158 22.69 5.89 8.23
C THR A 158 23.48 7.11 7.73
N GLU A 159 23.83 8.01 8.63
CA GLU A 159 24.70 9.14 8.31
C GLU A 159 26.14 8.66 8.09
N PHE A 160 26.58 7.78 8.98
CA PHE A 160 27.92 7.23 9.06
C PHE A 160 27.88 5.69 8.93
N GLY A 161 29.03 5.04 9.00
CA GLY A 161 29.15 3.59 8.84
C GLY A 161 29.47 3.15 7.41
N ALA A 162 30.21 2.05 7.33
CA ALA A 162 30.51 1.33 6.09
C ALA A 162 30.15 -0.14 6.31
N PRO A 163 29.01 -0.63 5.78
CA PRO A 163 28.12 0.02 4.81
C PRO A 163 27.12 1.00 5.45
N SER A 164 26.81 2.10 4.74
CA SER A 164 25.83 3.11 5.18
C SER A 164 24.38 2.77 4.83
N GLU A 165 24.15 1.59 4.24
CA GLU A 165 22.85 1.15 3.74
C GLU A 165 22.68 -0.35 4.01
N GLY A 166 21.47 -0.74 4.42
CA GLY A 166 21.10 -2.13 4.61
C GLY A 166 20.21 -2.67 3.49
N ASP A 167 19.47 -3.71 3.84
CA ASP A 167 18.59 -4.41 2.89
C ASP A 167 17.24 -3.67 2.75
N TRP A 168 16.68 -3.69 1.55
CA TRP A 168 15.36 -3.15 1.24
C TRP A 168 14.27 -3.93 1.97
N VAL A 169 13.32 -3.19 2.54
CA VAL A 169 12.06 -3.70 3.11
C VAL A 169 10.92 -3.32 2.16
N ALA A 170 10.10 -4.30 1.78
CA ALA A 170 8.98 -4.13 0.87
C ALA A 170 7.66 -4.54 1.54
N ILE A 171 6.71 -3.60 1.58
CA ILE A 171 5.34 -3.82 2.03
C ILE A 171 4.43 -3.85 0.81
N GLY A 172 3.78 -4.98 0.60
CA GLY A 172 2.92 -5.24 -0.56
C GLY A 172 1.47 -4.87 -0.32
N ASP A 173 1.05 -4.68 0.93
CA ASP A 173 -0.28 -4.14 1.24
C ASP A 173 -0.30 -3.58 2.66
N ILE A 174 -0.55 -2.27 2.82
CA ILE A 174 -0.66 -1.64 4.15
C ILE A 174 -1.90 -2.09 4.94
N PHE A 175 -2.90 -2.66 4.25
CA PHE A 175 -4.08 -3.28 4.87
C PHE A 175 -3.85 -4.75 5.19
N GLY A 176 -2.84 -5.36 4.56
CA GLY A 176 -2.52 -6.77 4.75
C GLY A 176 -1.73 -7.01 6.02
N GLY A 177 -2.01 -8.13 6.70
CA GLY A 177 -1.05 -8.75 7.60
C GLY A 177 -0.05 -9.63 6.83
N GLY A 178 1.14 -9.82 7.36
CA GLY A 178 2.16 -10.74 6.82
C GLY A 178 3.58 -10.22 7.02
N THR A 179 4.59 -11.02 6.67
CA THR A 179 6.00 -10.63 6.77
C THR A 179 6.39 -9.74 5.59
N PRO A 180 7.13 -8.64 5.80
CA PRO A 180 7.69 -7.84 4.70
C PRO A 180 8.56 -8.67 3.76
N GLY A 181 8.58 -8.28 2.48
CA GLY A 181 9.59 -8.75 1.54
C GLY A 181 10.93 -8.10 1.83
N VAL A 182 12.03 -8.85 1.71
CA VAL A 182 13.39 -8.34 1.92
C VAL A 182 14.23 -8.54 0.65
N GLY A 183 14.88 -7.49 0.19
CA GLY A 183 15.76 -7.50 -0.98
C GLY A 183 17.13 -6.89 -0.66
N GLY A 184 18.23 -7.50 -1.16
CA GLY A 184 19.58 -6.95 -0.92
C GLY A 184 19.79 -5.58 -1.54
N ASN A 185 20.83 -4.86 -1.10
CA ASN A 185 21.13 -3.48 -1.54
C ASN A 185 21.15 -3.30 -3.09
N GLY A 186 21.63 -4.31 -3.85
CA GLY A 186 21.67 -4.28 -5.32
C GLY A 186 20.36 -4.63 -6.05
N SER A 187 19.29 -4.98 -5.34
CA SER A 187 18.03 -5.49 -5.92
C SER A 187 16.81 -4.79 -5.32
N ASN A 188 16.75 -3.46 -5.51
CA ASN A 188 15.59 -2.63 -5.14
C ASN A 188 14.28 -3.26 -5.68
N PRO A 189 13.39 -3.76 -4.81
CA PRO A 189 12.14 -4.40 -5.25
C PRO A 189 11.21 -3.46 -6.04
N GLY A 190 11.32 -2.15 -5.82
CA GLY A 190 10.59 -1.15 -6.60
C GLY A 190 10.95 -1.10 -8.08
N ASN A 191 12.16 -1.56 -8.47
CA ASN A 191 12.57 -1.61 -9.88
C ASN A 191 11.93 -2.77 -10.65
N SER A 192 11.47 -3.82 -9.96
CA SER A 192 10.72 -4.93 -10.55
C SER A 192 9.22 -4.63 -10.75
N GLY A 193 8.87 -3.35 -10.88
CA GLY A 193 7.50 -2.91 -11.12
C GLY A 193 6.64 -2.81 -9.86
N GLY A 194 7.17 -2.96 -8.64
CA GLY A 194 6.46 -2.74 -7.38
C GLY A 194 6.90 -3.69 -6.25
N PRO A 195 6.41 -3.47 -5.01
CA PRO A 195 6.87 -4.15 -3.79
C PRO A 195 6.60 -5.67 -3.75
N GLY A 196 5.93 -6.25 -4.76
CA GLY A 196 5.70 -7.69 -4.90
C GLY A 196 6.37 -8.35 -6.12
N GLY A 197 7.19 -7.62 -6.89
CA GLY A 197 7.73 -8.10 -8.17
C GLY A 197 9.11 -8.76 -8.14
N GLY A 198 9.83 -8.69 -7.02
CA GLY A 198 11.26 -9.03 -6.96
C GLY A 198 11.53 -10.38 -6.30
N GLY A 199 11.54 -11.47 -7.07
CA GLY A 199 12.36 -12.70 -6.89
C GLY A 199 12.37 -13.49 -5.57
N ASN A 200 11.92 -12.94 -4.44
CA ASN A 200 11.77 -13.62 -3.17
C ASN A 200 10.29 -13.91 -2.98
N SER A 201 9.88 -14.97 -3.67
CA SER A 201 8.52 -15.40 -3.91
C SER A 201 7.78 -15.74 -2.62
N SER A 202 6.94 -14.81 -2.17
CA SER A 202 5.56 -15.14 -1.87
C SER A 202 4.71 -13.90 -2.17
N GLY A 203 4.04 -13.90 -3.34
CA GLY A 203 3.07 -12.89 -3.73
C GLY A 203 1.79 -12.92 -2.88
N GLY A 204 1.94 -13.07 -1.57
CA GLY A 204 0.89 -12.93 -0.56
C GLY A 204 1.15 -11.65 0.22
N ASN A 205 0.07 -11.02 0.68
CA ASN A 205 0.03 -9.85 1.57
C ASN A 205 1.28 -9.73 2.47
N THR A 206 2.30 -8.99 2.03
CA THR A 206 3.43 -8.64 2.88
C THR A 206 3.02 -7.37 3.64
N GLY A 207 2.83 -7.51 4.94
CA GLY A 207 2.17 -6.53 5.79
C GLY A 207 3.14 -5.78 6.69
N GLY A 208 2.72 -4.60 7.15
CA GLY A 208 3.52 -3.74 8.02
C GLY A 208 3.36 -4.08 9.51
N GLY A 209 3.65 -5.31 9.92
CA GLY A 209 3.84 -5.72 11.33
C GLY A 209 2.66 -5.55 12.32
N ASN A 210 1.66 -4.72 12.02
CA ASN A 210 0.46 -4.53 12.83
C ASN A 210 -0.65 -5.46 12.30
N THR A 211 -1.01 -6.46 13.10
CA THR A 211 -1.99 -7.50 12.76
C THR A 211 -3.45 -6.99 12.80
N GLY A 212 -3.67 -5.71 13.11
CA GLY A 212 -5.00 -5.11 13.31
C GLY A 212 -5.76 -4.67 12.05
N ASN A 213 -5.10 -4.52 10.90
CA ASN A 213 -5.75 -3.96 9.69
C ASN A 213 -6.47 -4.99 8.81
N GLY A 214 -6.70 -6.21 9.32
CA GLY A 214 -6.86 -7.48 8.59
C GLY A 214 -7.98 -7.64 7.56
N THR A 215 -8.70 -6.58 7.19
CA THR A 215 -9.61 -6.57 6.03
C THR A 215 -9.28 -5.39 5.13
N ASN A 216 -9.05 -5.68 3.85
CA ASN A 216 -8.99 -4.64 2.83
C ASN A 216 -10.32 -3.87 2.85
N PRO A 217 -10.31 -2.54 3.07
CA PRO A 217 -11.51 -1.73 3.20
C PRO A 217 -12.27 -1.56 1.87
N GLY A 218 -11.73 -2.08 0.78
CA GLY A 218 -12.22 -1.84 -0.57
C GLY A 218 -11.43 -0.73 -1.25
N PRO A 219 -11.87 -0.29 -2.44
CA PRO A 219 -11.22 0.80 -3.15
C PRO A 219 -11.37 2.12 -2.39
N ILE A 220 -10.31 2.91 -2.38
CA ILE A 220 -10.29 4.24 -1.75
C ILE A 220 -11.18 5.19 -2.56
N VAL A 221 -11.96 6.00 -1.86
CA VAL A 221 -12.92 6.95 -2.43
C VAL A 221 -12.76 8.34 -1.82
N SER A 222 -13.35 9.36 -2.43
CA SER A 222 -13.50 10.67 -1.79
C SER A 222 -14.75 10.67 -0.88
N GLN A 223 -14.93 11.71 -0.06
CA GLN A 223 -16.14 11.87 0.75
C GLN A 223 -17.40 12.17 -0.09
N THR A 224 -17.22 12.65 -1.32
CA THR A 224 -18.29 12.98 -2.27
C THR A 224 -18.51 11.88 -3.31
N SER A 225 -17.71 10.81 -3.28
CA SER A 225 -17.86 9.70 -4.21
C SER A 225 -19.16 8.93 -3.94
N GLN A 226 -19.95 8.70 -4.98
CA GLN A 226 -21.20 7.93 -4.91
C GLN A 226 -21.19 6.80 -5.93
N LEU A 227 -21.70 5.63 -5.54
CA LEU A 227 -22.00 4.50 -6.43
C LEU A 227 -23.47 4.53 -6.87
N GLY A 228 -23.71 4.31 -8.16
CA GLY A 228 -25.05 4.31 -8.74
C GLY A 228 -25.18 3.37 -9.93
N ILE A 229 -26.43 3.10 -10.30
CA ILE A 229 -26.82 2.28 -11.44
C ILE A 229 -27.49 3.19 -12.48
N PHE A 230 -27.06 3.10 -13.73
CA PHE A 230 -27.53 3.97 -14.82
C PHE A 230 -27.92 3.15 -16.04
N LEU A 231 -29.00 3.55 -16.72
CA LEU A 231 -29.38 2.98 -18.01
C LEU A 231 -28.38 3.41 -19.07
N ILE A 232 -27.87 2.46 -19.84
CA ILE A 232 -26.96 2.72 -20.95
C ILE A 232 -27.48 2.08 -22.23
N ASP A 233 -27.08 2.63 -23.38
CA ASP A 233 -27.31 1.98 -24.66
C ASP A 233 -26.27 0.88 -24.96
N ASN A 234 -26.37 0.28 -26.14
CA ASN A 234 -25.46 -0.78 -26.60
C ASN A 234 -24.01 -0.29 -26.79
N THR A 235 -23.79 1.00 -26.93
CA THR A 235 -22.46 1.61 -27.05
C THR A 235 -21.89 2.04 -25.69
N GLY A 236 -22.70 1.97 -24.63
CA GLY A 236 -22.32 2.41 -23.29
C GLY A 236 -22.61 3.89 -23.02
N VAL A 237 -23.43 4.58 -23.81
CA VAL A 237 -23.80 5.96 -23.52
C VAL A 237 -24.94 5.98 -22.50
N ILE A 238 -24.80 6.78 -21.44
CA ILE A 238 -25.83 6.99 -20.42
C ILE A 238 -27.06 7.60 -21.07
N GLN A 239 -28.22 6.98 -20.83
CA GLN A 239 -29.51 7.42 -21.38
C GLN A 239 -30.28 8.31 -20.41
N ASN A 240 -29.94 8.27 -19.12
CA ASN A 240 -30.55 9.07 -18.08
C ASN A 240 -29.53 9.37 -16.98
N ASN A 241 -29.43 10.63 -16.58
CA ASN A 241 -28.45 11.07 -15.58
C ASN A 241 -28.92 10.80 -14.15
N GLU A 242 -30.18 10.48 -13.91
CA GLU A 242 -30.62 10.06 -12.57
C GLU A 242 -30.27 8.59 -12.32
N SER A 243 -29.62 8.32 -11.18
CA SER A 243 -29.31 6.96 -10.76
C SER A 243 -30.56 6.20 -10.32
N TYR A 244 -30.65 4.93 -10.72
CA TYR A 244 -31.68 4.00 -10.24
C TYR A 244 -31.56 3.70 -8.74
N THR A 245 -30.49 4.12 -8.07
CA THR A 245 -30.31 4.01 -6.61
C THR A 245 -30.75 5.25 -5.84
N LYS A 246 -31.29 6.27 -6.53
CA LYS A 246 -31.83 7.48 -5.91
C LYS A 246 -33.12 7.19 -5.16
N SER A 247 -33.19 7.67 -3.91
CA SER A 247 -34.40 7.54 -3.10
C SER A 247 -35.56 8.30 -3.74
N GLY A 248 -36.74 7.66 -3.84
CA GLY A 248 -37.92 8.25 -4.45
C GLY A 248 -37.92 8.30 -5.99
N THR A 249 -36.94 7.66 -6.65
CA THR A 249 -36.93 7.55 -8.12
C THR A 249 -38.16 6.79 -8.64
N THR A 250 -38.65 7.19 -9.82
CA THR A 250 -39.68 6.46 -10.57
C THR A 250 -39.08 5.51 -11.62
N LEU A 251 -37.75 5.45 -11.71
CA LEU A 251 -37.05 4.58 -12.64
C LEU A 251 -37.21 3.12 -12.22
N VAL A 252 -37.55 2.25 -13.17
CA VAL A 252 -37.75 0.82 -12.93
C VAL A 252 -36.87 0.04 -13.89
N PRO A 253 -35.93 -0.80 -13.40
CA PRO A 253 -35.12 -1.63 -14.27
C PRO A 253 -36.00 -2.61 -15.07
N LYS A 254 -35.71 -2.79 -16.35
CA LYS A 254 -36.48 -3.64 -17.27
C LYS A 254 -35.60 -4.70 -17.90
N TYR A 255 -36.24 -5.83 -18.19
CA TYR A 255 -35.64 -6.86 -19.02
C TYR A 255 -35.39 -6.35 -20.44
N GLY A 256 -34.28 -6.79 -21.03
CA GLY A 256 -33.83 -6.38 -22.35
C GLY A 256 -33.03 -5.08 -22.36
N GLU A 257 -32.87 -4.43 -21.21
CA GLU A 257 -32.06 -3.22 -21.05
C GLU A 257 -30.68 -3.52 -20.47
N ARG A 258 -29.75 -2.60 -20.70
CA ARG A 258 -28.36 -2.67 -20.24
C ARG A 258 -28.10 -1.54 -19.24
N TYR A 259 -27.40 -1.86 -18.17
CA TYR A 259 -27.09 -0.91 -17.10
C TYR A 259 -25.59 -0.86 -16.84
N ALA A 260 -25.14 0.29 -16.34
CA ALA A 260 -23.78 0.49 -15.86
C ALA A 260 -23.77 0.83 -14.37
N ALA A 261 -22.79 0.29 -13.65
CA ALA A 261 -22.38 0.75 -12.34
C ALA A 261 -21.36 1.86 -12.52
N ILE A 262 -21.63 3.01 -11.93
CA ILE A 262 -20.78 4.19 -12.07
C ILE A 262 -20.49 4.72 -10.67
N VAL A 263 -19.20 4.98 -10.42
CA VAL A 263 -18.75 5.79 -9.30
C VAL A 263 -18.47 7.18 -9.85
N TRP A 264 -18.97 8.23 -9.22
CA TRP A 264 -18.68 9.61 -9.61
C TRP A 264 -18.60 10.52 -8.38
N GLU A 265 -18.07 11.71 -8.56
CA GLU A 265 -18.09 12.76 -7.54
C GLU A 265 -19.46 13.43 -7.51
N ASP A 266 -20.35 12.98 -6.61
CA ASP A 266 -21.70 13.51 -6.39
C ASP A 266 -21.64 14.64 -5.35
N THR A 267 -21.21 15.81 -5.79
CA THR A 267 -20.84 16.92 -4.89
C THR A 267 -22.08 17.50 -4.19
N ASN A 268 -23.23 17.45 -4.86
CA ASN A 268 -24.51 17.93 -4.32
C ASN A 268 -25.31 16.82 -3.61
N SER A 269 -24.85 15.56 -3.68
CA SER A 269 -25.45 14.38 -3.05
C SER A 269 -26.89 14.11 -3.49
N ASP A 270 -27.25 14.45 -4.73
CA ASP A 270 -28.60 14.29 -5.26
C ASP A 270 -28.79 12.99 -6.07
N LYS A 271 -27.72 12.22 -6.25
CA LYS A 271 -27.65 10.97 -7.02
C LYS A 271 -28.00 11.14 -8.50
N VAL A 272 -27.75 12.32 -9.05
CA VAL A 272 -27.81 12.65 -10.46
C VAL A 272 -26.39 12.94 -10.94
N LEU A 273 -26.02 12.40 -12.11
CA LEU A 273 -24.73 12.71 -12.73
C LEU A 273 -24.83 14.08 -13.42
N ASP A 274 -24.34 15.11 -12.76
CA ASP A 274 -24.44 16.49 -13.21
C ASP A 274 -23.33 16.91 -14.18
N ALA A 275 -23.58 17.99 -14.92
CA ALA A 275 -22.56 18.58 -15.78
C ALA A 275 -21.40 19.12 -14.94
N GLY A 276 -20.19 18.60 -15.18
CA GLY A 276 -18.98 18.98 -14.44
C GLY A 276 -18.57 17.97 -13.37
N GLU A 277 -19.43 17.00 -13.06
CA GLU A 277 -19.06 15.84 -12.26
C GLU A 277 -18.39 14.79 -13.14
N ASN A 278 -17.35 14.15 -12.61
CA ASN A 278 -16.55 13.20 -13.36
C ASN A 278 -16.79 11.78 -12.85
N GLU A 279 -16.93 10.85 -13.78
CA GLU A 279 -16.89 9.42 -13.48
C GLU A 279 -15.48 9.03 -13.01
N LEU A 280 -15.42 8.19 -11.98
CA LEU A 280 -14.20 7.69 -11.36
C LEU A 280 -13.86 6.29 -11.90
N ALA A 281 -12.56 5.97 -11.84
CA ALA A 281 -11.96 4.80 -12.47
C ALA A 281 -11.20 3.92 -11.47
N GLY A 282 -10.97 2.66 -11.86
CA GLY A 282 -10.18 1.69 -11.10
C GLY A 282 -10.98 0.72 -10.23
N PHE A 283 -12.30 0.70 -10.38
CA PHE A 283 -13.22 -0.10 -9.58
C PHE A 283 -13.56 -1.44 -10.26
N SER A 284 -13.83 -2.45 -9.44
CA SER A 284 -14.37 -3.75 -9.85
C SER A 284 -15.78 -3.87 -9.28
N PHE A 285 -16.71 -4.50 -10.01
CA PHE A 285 -18.10 -4.57 -9.59
C PHE A 285 -18.65 -5.99 -9.56
N GLU A 286 -19.49 -6.27 -8.57
CA GLU A 286 -20.27 -7.50 -8.47
C GLU A 286 -21.76 -7.17 -8.53
N TRP A 287 -22.46 -7.77 -9.48
CA TRP A 287 -23.90 -7.62 -9.63
C TRP A 287 -24.65 -8.70 -8.87
N HIS A 288 -25.74 -8.33 -8.22
CA HIS A 288 -26.58 -9.22 -7.44
C HIS A 288 -28.06 -8.88 -7.64
N VAL A 289 -28.92 -9.82 -7.26
CA VAL A 289 -30.31 -9.51 -6.94
C VAL A 289 -30.52 -9.59 -5.43
N VAL A 290 -31.37 -8.72 -4.90
CA VAL A 290 -31.76 -8.72 -3.49
C VAL A 290 -33.26 -8.54 -3.33
N GLY A 291 -33.72 -8.68 -2.09
CA GLY A 291 -35.13 -8.57 -1.73
C GLY A 291 -35.91 -9.85 -2.00
N ASN A 292 -37.22 -9.72 -2.10
CA ASN A 292 -38.14 -10.82 -2.31
C ASN A 292 -38.82 -10.66 -3.66
N GLY A 293 -38.69 -11.66 -4.52
CA GLY A 293 -39.44 -11.77 -5.76
C GLY A 293 -40.90 -12.02 -5.46
N ILE A 294 -41.78 -11.37 -6.22
CA ILE A 294 -43.22 -11.56 -6.14
C ILE A 294 -43.59 -12.77 -7.01
N ALA A 295 -43.98 -13.88 -6.38
CA ALA A 295 -44.52 -15.04 -7.09
C ALA A 295 -45.97 -15.32 -6.69
N GLU A 296 -46.71 -16.02 -7.56
CA GLU A 296 -48.12 -16.37 -7.35
C GLU A 296 -48.34 -17.19 -6.07
N ASN A 297 -47.33 -17.97 -5.64
CA ASN A 297 -47.36 -18.82 -4.45
C ASN A 297 -46.64 -18.20 -3.24
N GLY A 298 -46.44 -16.87 -3.23
CA GLY A 298 -45.80 -16.14 -2.14
C GLY A 298 -44.42 -15.58 -2.49
N ASN A 299 -43.79 -14.95 -1.51
CA ASN A 299 -42.50 -14.27 -1.68
C ASN A 299 -41.35 -15.28 -1.74
N ILE A 300 -40.48 -15.14 -2.74
CA ILE A 300 -39.24 -15.93 -2.86
C ILE A 300 -38.06 -15.01 -2.60
N THR A 301 -37.28 -15.27 -1.55
CA THR A 301 -36.08 -14.48 -1.23
C THR A 301 -35.00 -14.68 -2.29
N ALA A 302 -34.28 -13.60 -2.61
CA ALA A 302 -33.17 -13.63 -3.54
C ALA A 302 -32.05 -14.54 -3.02
N GLU A 303 -31.43 -15.30 -3.92
CA GLU A 303 -30.20 -16.01 -3.59
C GLU A 303 -29.03 -15.04 -3.60
N THR A 304 -28.04 -15.29 -2.74
CA THR A 304 -26.90 -14.40 -2.53
C THR A 304 -25.81 -14.49 -3.61
N GLY A 305 -26.06 -15.21 -4.70
CA GLY A 305 -25.11 -15.42 -5.79
C GLY A 305 -24.83 -14.14 -6.59
N THR A 306 -23.71 -14.13 -7.30
CA THR A 306 -23.38 -13.08 -8.28
C THR A 306 -24.09 -13.34 -9.61
N LEU A 307 -24.48 -12.26 -10.27
CA LEU A 307 -24.94 -12.27 -11.66
C LEU A 307 -23.74 -12.10 -12.58
N ASN A 308 -23.82 -12.68 -13.78
CA ASN A 308 -22.80 -12.46 -14.80
C ASN A 308 -22.86 -11.00 -15.27
N SER A 309 -21.71 -10.33 -15.27
CA SER A 309 -21.56 -9.02 -15.88
C SER A 309 -21.74 -9.10 -17.41
N ASP A 310 -21.97 -7.95 -18.02
CA ASP A 310 -21.99 -7.75 -19.46
C ASP A 310 -20.70 -7.09 -19.97
N GLY A 311 -19.59 -7.37 -19.27
CA GLY A 311 -18.28 -6.79 -19.52
C GLY A 311 -18.18 -5.34 -19.07
N ASN A 312 -17.29 -4.59 -19.73
CA ASN A 312 -16.86 -3.27 -19.29
C ASN A 312 -17.42 -2.18 -20.22
N ARG A 313 -17.83 -1.02 -19.68
CA ARG A 313 -18.31 0.15 -20.43
C ARG A 313 -17.15 0.94 -21.00
N SER A 314 -16.27 1.44 -20.15
CA SER A 314 -15.03 2.19 -20.41
C SER A 314 -14.59 2.85 -19.10
N ASN A 315 -13.39 3.45 -19.04
CA ASN A 315 -12.78 4.08 -17.84
C ASN A 315 -11.94 3.15 -16.94
N GLY A 316 -11.47 2.00 -17.44
CA GLY A 316 -10.54 1.15 -16.67
C GLY A 316 -11.18 0.45 -15.46
N ASN A 317 -12.51 0.44 -15.40
CA ASN A 317 -13.31 -0.38 -14.49
C ASN A 317 -13.49 -1.80 -15.06
N THR A 318 -13.81 -2.74 -14.18
CA THR A 318 -14.09 -4.14 -14.53
C THR A 318 -15.47 -4.56 -14.05
N ASP A 319 -16.21 -5.27 -14.91
CA ASP A 319 -17.55 -5.80 -14.64
C ASP A 319 -18.60 -4.71 -14.34
N ASP A 320 -18.35 -3.49 -14.82
CA ASP A 320 -19.18 -2.30 -14.58
C ASP A 320 -20.48 -2.26 -15.41
N THR A 321 -20.79 -3.28 -16.22
CA THR A 321 -22.08 -3.37 -16.92
C THR A 321 -22.81 -4.67 -16.67
N ILE A 322 -24.14 -4.63 -16.81
CA ILE A 322 -25.00 -5.79 -16.80
C ILE A 322 -26.09 -5.66 -17.86
N PHE A 323 -26.46 -6.78 -18.49
CA PHE A 323 -27.63 -6.87 -19.36
C PHE A 323 -28.71 -7.70 -18.66
N LEU A 324 -29.88 -7.10 -18.41
CA LEU A 324 -30.95 -7.81 -17.72
C LEU A 324 -31.70 -8.73 -18.69
N GLY A 325 -31.31 -10.00 -18.71
CA GLY A 325 -31.94 -11.03 -19.53
C GLY A 325 -30.97 -11.61 -20.56
N SER A 326 -31.40 -11.72 -21.82
CA SER A 326 -30.60 -12.29 -22.90
C SER A 326 -30.46 -11.29 -24.04
N LYS A 327 -29.22 -11.03 -24.47
CA LYS A 327 -28.93 -10.26 -25.71
C LYS A 327 -29.47 -10.95 -26.95
N ASN A 328 -29.61 -12.28 -26.90
CA ASN A 328 -30.21 -13.06 -27.97
C ASN A 328 -31.71 -13.24 -27.69
N LEU A 329 -32.52 -12.37 -28.30
CA LEU A 329 -33.98 -12.36 -28.16
C LEU A 329 -34.65 -13.61 -28.78
N ALA A 330 -33.94 -14.37 -29.63
CA ALA A 330 -34.53 -15.41 -30.44
C ALA A 330 -34.41 -16.84 -29.86
N ARG A 331 -33.60 -17.09 -28.81
CA ARG A 331 -33.21 -18.48 -28.47
C ARG A 331 -33.04 -18.86 -26.99
N THR A 332 -33.19 -17.96 -26.02
CA THR A 332 -32.89 -18.31 -24.62
C THR A 332 -34.09 -18.00 -23.73
N LYS A 333 -34.70 -19.03 -23.11
CA LYS A 333 -35.59 -18.81 -21.97
C LYS A 333 -34.76 -18.13 -20.87
N HIS A 334 -35.21 -16.99 -20.35
CA HIS A 334 -34.48 -16.15 -19.39
C HIS A 334 -33.94 -16.91 -18.17
N ASN A 335 -34.57 -18.03 -17.82
CA ASN A 335 -34.25 -18.90 -16.69
C ASN A 335 -32.92 -19.67 -16.85
N GLY A 336 -32.28 -19.63 -18.02
CA GLY A 336 -30.96 -20.23 -18.25
C GLY A 336 -29.77 -19.30 -17.99
N MET A 337 -30.03 -17.98 -17.83
CA MET A 337 -28.99 -16.97 -17.60
C MET A 337 -28.66 -16.80 -16.10
N TYR A 338 -29.60 -17.19 -15.24
CA TYR A 338 -29.52 -17.03 -13.80
C TYR A 338 -29.68 -18.40 -13.16
N SER A 339 -28.66 -18.86 -12.44
CA SER A 339 -28.68 -20.16 -11.77
C SER A 339 -29.14 -19.98 -10.34
N PHE A 340 -30.47 -19.92 -10.15
CA PHE A 340 -31.07 -20.03 -8.83
C PHE A 340 -31.25 -21.51 -8.48
N THR A 341 -30.75 -21.90 -7.32
CA THR A 341 -30.80 -23.26 -6.77
C THR A 341 -32.18 -23.63 -6.24
N THR A 342 -32.94 -22.65 -5.77
CA THR A 342 -34.23 -22.81 -5.07
C THR A 342 -35.44 -22.65 -5.98
N HIS A 343 -35.28 -22.02 -7.14
CA HIS A 343 -36.38 -21.74 -8.06
C HIS A 343 -35.90 -21.57 -9.50
N LYS A 344 -36.79 -21.77 -10.47
CA LYS A 344 -36.50 -21.57 -11.91
C LYS A 344 -37.12 -20.28 -12.46
N ALA A 345 -37.39 -19.27 -11.62
CA ALA A 345 -37.85 -17.98 -12.10
C ALA A 345 -36.65 -17.15 -12.61
N GLY A 346 -36.89 -16.22 -13.53
CA GLY A 346 -35.91 -15.17 -13.80
C GLY A 346 -35.80 -14.19 -12.63
N ILE A 347 -34.91 -13.20 -12.74
CA ILE A 347 -34.75 -12.07 -11.81
C ILE A 347 -35.93 -11.07 -11.75
N GLN A 348 -37.10 -11.39 -12.30
CA GLN A 348 -38.28 -10.50 -12.23
C GLN A 348 -38.79 -10.37 -10.80
N GLY A 349 -39.13 -9.14 -10.39
CA GLY A 349 -39.64 -8.85 -9.05
C GLY A 349 -38.56 -8.66 -7.97
N TYR A 350 -37.30 -8.93 -8.28
CA TYR A 350 -36.18 -8.62 -7.39
C TYR A 350 -35.64 -7.21 -7.60
N GLN A 351 -34.90 -6.70 -6.62
CA GLN A 351 -34.13 -5.47 -6.73
C GLN A 351 -32.74 -5.79 -7.28
N LEU A 352 -32.25 -4.97 -8.21
CA LEU A 352 -30.87 -5.04 -8.69
C LEU A 352 -29.94 -4.38 -7.67
N GLN A 353 -28.85 -5.05 -7.31
CA GLN A 353 -27.81 -4.53 -6.43
C GLN A 353 -26.45 -4.62 -7.14
N VAL A 354 -25.59 -3.66 -6.86
CA VAL A 354 -24.18 -3.71 -7.22
C VAL A 354 -23.32 -3.49 -5.97
N LYS A 355 -22.18 -4.17 -5.90
CA LYS A 355 -21.13 -4.00 -4.88
C LYS A 355 -19.78 -3.70 -5.56
N MET A 356 -18.84 -3.13 -4.80
CA MET A 356 -17.47 -2.82 -5.21
C MET A 356 -16.44 -3.57 -4.36
#